data_AF-A0A6C0DPA5-F1
#
_entry.id   AF-A0A6C0DPA5-F1
#
_cell.length_a   1.000
_cell.length_b   1.000
_cell.length_c   1.000
_cell.angle_alpha   90.00
_cell.angle_beta   90.00
_cell.angle_gamma   90.00
#
_symmetry.space_group_name_H-M   'P 1'
#
loop_
_entity.id
_entity.type
_entity.pdbx_description
1 polymer ?
#
loop_
_entity_poly.entity_id
_entity_poly.type
_entity_poly.pdbx_seq_one_letter_code
_entity_poly.pdbx_strand_id
1 'polypeptide(L)'
;MESLYAVVGGTAAKLFDDLVADNPVIQEDLWKEVLKGVEWSMLAILSIQDFNFTLILYTICCLHYSFDAEEGWSLPYEKALLLVYPFFLVLSYPTRQWFTVFDCLLFVGGLCLICIDSVFLPKQEEGSLEKCLIRFSGSFVFLCILFVTHLDFFPISKSVVKLLWYAAAYVFCSFLFQCICVYKKECQKELSPQPRPLPLPQLRKQEKEKKSPSEKWSISTQP
;
A
#
# COMPACT_ATOMS: atom_id res chain seq x y z
N MET A 1 13.08 -1.70 22.29
CA MET A 1 12.81 -0.28 21.99
C MET A 1 12.81 -0.03 20.50
N GLU A 2 13.85 -0.41 19.75
CA GLU A 2 13.90 -0.18 18.29
C GLU A 2 12.74 -0.81 17.51
N SER A 3 12.34 -2.05 17.82
CA SER A 3 11.16 -2.67 17.18
C SER A 3 9.86 -1.91 17.47
N LEU A 4 9.73 -1.29 18.65
CA LEU A 4 8.57 -0.46 18.98
C LEU A 4 8.56 0.81 18.12
N TYR A 5 9.72 1.47 17.96
CA TYR A 5 9.83 2.63 17.07
C TYR A 5 9.54 2.25 15.61
N ALA A 6 9.98 1.06 15.17
CA ALA A 6 9.67 0.55 13.84
C ALA A 6 8.16 0.33 13.64
N VAL A 7 7.48 -0.29 14.61
CA VAL A 7 6.02 -0.49 14.55
C VAL A 7 5.25 0.83 14.55
N VAL A 8 5.63 1.77 15.43
CA VAL A 8 4.99 3.09 15.50
C VAL A 8 5.23 3.88 14.21
N GLY A 9 6.47 3.86 13.70
CA GLY A 9 6.82 4.50 12.44
C GLY A 9 6.05 3.93 11.24
N GLY A 10 5.97 2.60 11.11
CA GLY A 10 5.25 1.96 10.01
C GLY A 10 3.74 2.18 10.08
N THR A 11 3.18 2.19 11.29
CA THR A 11 1.77 2.55 11.52
C THR A 11 1.50 3.99 11.12
N ALA A 12 2.34 4.92 11.57
CA ALA A 12 2.17 6.34 11.28
C ALA A 12 2.32 6.64 9.79
N ALA A 13 3.30 6.02 9.11
CA ALA A 13 3.48 6.12 7.66
C ALA A 13 2.22 5.67 6.92
N LYS A 14 1.66 4.50 7.26
CA LYS A 14 0.48 4.03 6.54
C LYS A 14 -0.74 4.92 6.78
N LEU A 15 -0.95 5.35 8.02
CA LEU A 15 -2.03 6.28 8.34
C LEU A 15 -1.86 7.62 7.61
N PHE A 16 -0.62 8.13 7.50
CA PHE A 16 -0.34 9.34 6.72
C PHE A 16 -0.69 9.15 5.24
N ASP A 17 -0.23 8.06 4.61
CA ASP A 17 -0.53 7.75 3.21
C ASP A 17 -2.04 7.68 2.96
N ASP A 18 -2.78 6.95 3.81
CA ASP A 18 -4.24 6.80 3.68
C ASP A 18 -4.95 8.16 3.81
N LEU A 19 -4.47 9.04 4.69
CA LEU A 19 -5.05 10.38 4.89
C LEU A 19 -4.75 11.37 3.77
N VAL A 20 -3.61 11.20 3.09
CA VAL A 20 -3.18 12.10 2.02
C VAL A 20 -3.77 11.68 0.67
N ALA A 21 -3.82 10.37 0.39
CA ALA A 21 -4.29 9.86 -0.88
C ALA A 21 -5.82 9.71 -0.96
N ASP A 22 -6.47 9.14 0.06
CA ASP A 22 -7.68 8.34 -0.22
C ASP A 22 -8.84 8.47 0.79
N ASN A 23 -8.67 9.16 1.92
CA ASN A 23 -9.64 9.06 3.02
C ASN A 23 -10.59 10.28 3.19
N PRO A 24 -11.93 10.10 3.09
CA PRO A 24 -12.89 11.12 3.48
C PRO A 24 -13.13 11.25 5.00
N VAL A 25 -12.50 10.41 5.84
CA VAL A 25 -12.85 10.25 7.27
C VAL A 25 -12.15 11.23 8.20
N ILE A 26 -10.90 11.60 7.92
CA ILE A 26 -10.13 12.54 8.73
C ILE A 26 -9.56 13.57 7.76
N GLN A 27 -10.29 14.67 7.62
CA GLN A 27 -9.92 15.77 6.73
C GLN A 27 -9.10 16.86 7.46
N GLU A 28 -8.83 16.71 8.75
CA GLU A 28 -8.11 17.70 9.54
C GLU A 28 -6.61 17.71 9.23
N ASP A 29 -6.11 18.85 8.77
CA ASP A 29 -4.70 19.08 8.44
C ASP A 29 -3.76 18.86 9.64
N LEU A 30 -4.25 19.09 10.87
CA LEU A 30 -3.47 18.88 12.09
C LEU A 30 -2.99 17.42 12.21
N TRP A 31 -3.88 16.45 11.97
CA TRP A 31 -3.54 15.03 12.12
C TRP A 31 -2.53 14.57 11.07
N LYS A 32 -2.57 15.15 9.87
CA LYS A 32 -1.58 14.88 8.82
C LYS A 32 -0.18 15.30 9.24
N GLU A 33 -0.03 16.51 9.77
CA GLU A 33 1.28 16.99 10.24
C GLU A 33 1.75 16.26 11.50
N VAL A 34 0.85 15.88 12.40
CA VAL A 34 1.20 15.06 13.58
C VAL A 34 1.73 13.69 13.14
N LEU A 35 1.04 12.98 12.25
CA LEU A 35 1.44 11.65 11.79
C LEU A 35 2.77 11.69 11.04
N LYS A 36 2.93 12.66 10.13
CA LYS A 36 4.20 12.94 9.45
C LYS A 36 5.33 13.22 10.44
N GLY A 37 5.07 14.02 11.48
CA GLY A 37 6.05 14.30 12.53
C GLY A 37 6.44 13.05 13.34
N VAL A 38 5.47 12.19 13.67
CA VAL A 38 5.71 10.92 14.38
C VAL A 38 6.51 9.96 13.51
N GLU A 39 6.07 9.74 12.28
CA GLU A 39 6.77 8.90 11.30
C GLU A 39 8.22 9.37 11.13
N TRP A 40 8.41 10.67 10.86
CA TRP A 40 9.72 11.27 10.67
C TRP A 40 10.62 11.10 11.89
N SER A 41 10.08 11.33 13.09
CA SER A 41 10.85 11.21 14.33
C SER A 41 11.29 9.76 14.56
N MET A 42 10.41 8.78 14.33
CA MET A 42 10.75 7.36 14.47
C MET A 42 11.78 6.93 13.42
N LEU A 43 11.61 7.35 12.16
CA LEU A 43 12.56 7.06 11.08
C LEU A 43 13.93 7.68 11.34
N ALA A 44 13.98 8.93 11.79
CA ALA A 44 15.23 9.62 12.10
C ALA A 44 15.98 8.93 13.25
N ILE A 45 15.28 8.57 14.34
CA ILE A 45 15.88 7.86 15.48
C ILE A 45 16.48 6.54 15.03
N LEU A 46 15.72 5.73 14.27
CA LEU A 46 16.20 4.44 13.76
C LEU A 46 17.37 4.62 12.78
N SER A 47 17.29 5.61 11.89
CA SER A 47 18.29 5.81 10.84
C SER A 47 19.62 6.30 11.38
N ILE A 48 19.62 7.19 12.38
CA ILE A 48 20.87 7.67 13.01
C ILE A 48 21.56 6.54 13.80
N GLN A 49 20.79 5.58 14.32
CA GLN A 49 21.31 4.47 15.12
C GLN A 49 21.80 3.28 14.29
N ASP A 50 21.28 3.09 13.07
CA ASP A 50 21.50 1.88 12.28
C ASP A 50 21.77 2.18 10.80
N PHE A 51 23.02 2.00 10.39
CA PHE A 51 23.45 2.23 9.01
C PHE A 51 22.76 1.30 8.01
N ASN A 52 22.70 0.01 8.31
CA ASN A 52 22.18 -1.00 7.38
C ASN A 52 20.68 -0.79 7.15
N PHE A 53 19.94 -0.46 8.21
CA PHE A 53 18.53 -0.06 8.12
C PHE A 53 18.36 1.18 7.23
N THR A 54 19.15 2.23 7.48
CA THR A 54 19.12 3.47 6.70
C THR A 54 19.42 3.23 5.23
N LEU A 55 20.44 2.40 4.93
CA LEU A 55 20.85 2.08 3.57
C LEU A 55 19.75 1.38 2.80
N ILE A 56 19.08 0.42 3.44
CA ILE A 56 17.95 -0.29 2.82
C ILE A 56 16.80 0.68 2.54
N LEU A 57 16.37 1.48 3.53
CA LEU A 57 15.30 2.45 3.33
C LEU A 57 15.63 3.47 2.25
N TYR A 58 16.84 4.02 2.25
CA TYR A 58 17.27 4.95 1.22
C TYR A 58 17.24 4.34 -0.17
N THR A 59 17.67 3.07 -0.29
CA THR A 59 17.61 2.34 -1.57
C THR A 59 16.17 2.15 -2.03
N ILE A 60 15.26 1.77 -1.12
CA ILE A 60 13.81 1.66 -1.40
C ILE A 60 13.26 3.01 -1.88
N CYS A 61 13.56 4.10 -1.18
CA CYS A 61 13.14 5.45 -1.58
C CYS A 61 13.65 5.85 -2.97
N CYS A 62 14.93 5.58 -3.26
CA CYS A 62 15.51 5.87 -4.57
C CYS A 62 14.84 5.08 -5.69
N LEU A 63 14.52 3.81 -5.44
CA LEU A 63 13.85 2.96 -6.43
C LEU A 63 12.41 3.40 -6.66
N HIS A 64 11.65 3.67 -5.59
CA HIS A 64 10.30 4.22 -5.72
C HIS A 64 10.31 5.54 -6.50
N TYR A 65 11.21 6.46 -6.18
CA TYR A 65 11.36 7.70 -6.95
C TYR A 65 11.68 7.46 -8.43
N SER A 66 12.46 6.43 -8.74
CA SER A 66 12.85 6.12 -10.13
C SER A 66 11.72 5.48 -10.94
N PHE A 67 10.81 4.73 -10.30
CA PHE A 67 9.72 4.00 -10.96
C PHE A 67 8.36 4.70 -10.89
N ASP A 68 8.15 5.60 -9.93
CA ASP A 68 6.87 6.24 -9.62
C ASP A 68 7.04 7.74 -9.31
N ALA A 69 7.82 8.43 -10.15
CA ALA A 69 8.18 9.84 -9.97
C ALA A 69 6.98 10.80 -10.08
N GLU A 70 5.93 10.41 -10.82
CA GLU A 70 4.85 11.31 -11.24
C GLU A 70 3.63 11.31 -10.30
N GLU A 71 3.24 10.17 -9.72
CA GLU A 71 2.04 10.05 -8.89
C GLU A 71 2.37 10.04 -7.38
N GLY A 72 3.27 9.15 -6.92
CA GLY A 72 3.66 9.07 -5.51
C GLY A 72 4.59 10.22 -5.06
N TRP A 73 5.67 10.46 -5.80
CA TRP A 73 6.77 11.34 -5.37
C TRP A 73 6.60 12.83 -5.70
N SER A 74 5.36 13.25 -5.93
CA SER A 74 5.05 14.65 -6.21
C SER A 74 5.18 15.55 -4.97
N LEU A 75 4.97 14.98 -3.78
CA LEU A 75 4.90 15.71 -2.52
C LEU A 75 6.27 16.21 -2.03
N PRO A 76 6.35 17.44 -1.47
CA PRO A 76 7.59 17.97 -0.91
C PRO A 76 8.20 17.11 0.20
N TYR A 77 7.35 16.39 0.95
CA TYR A 77 7.78 15.51 2.04
C TYR A 77 8.66 14.37 1.53
N GLU A 78 8.20 13.66 0.49
CA GLU A 78 8.93 12.51 -0.05
C GLU A 78 10.27 12.97 -0.65
N LYS A 79 10.28 14.05 -1.42
CA LYS A 79 11.53 14.65 -1.94
C LYS A 79 12.50 15.03 -0.82
N ALA A 80 12.00 15.49 0.33
CA ALA A 80 12.85 15.79 1.48
C ALA A 80 13.50 14.53 2.07
N LEU A 81 12.82 13.38 2.08
CA LEU A 81 13.39 12.10 2.52
C LEU A 81 14.64 11.75 1.71
N LEU A 82 14.59 11.84 0.37
CA LEU A 82 15.75 11.55 -0.50
C LEU A 82 16.96 12.43 -0.20
N LEU A 83 16.73 13.69 0.17
CA LEU A 83 17.79 14.64 0.50
C LEU A 83 18.38 14.39 1.89
N VAL A 84 17.57 13.94 2.85
CA VAL A 84 18.00 13.79 4.25
C VAL A 84 18.69 12.44 4.50
N TYR A 85 18.25 11.36 3.83
CA TYR A 85 18.85 10.03 4.02
C TYR A 85 20.38 9.97 3.83
N PRO A 86 20.99 10.67 2.85
CA PRO A 86 22.45 10.77 2.75
C PRO A 86 23.12 11.29 4.04
N PHE A 87 22.51 12.25 4.73
CA PHE A 87 23.04 12.75 6.01
C PHE A 87 22.90 11.69 7.10
N PHE A 88 21.77 10.99 7.18
CA PHE A 88 21.62 9.87 8.12
C PHE A 88 22.64 8.76 7.87
N LEU A 89 22.92 8.42 6.61
CA LEU A 89 23.96 7.45 6.26
C LEU A 89 25.34 7.85 6.75
N VAL A 90 25.70 9.14 6.63
CA VAL A 90 26.97 9.65 7.15
C VAL A 90 27.00 9.56 8.68
N LEU A 91 25.91 9.93 9.35
CA LEU A 91 25.82 9.90 10.82
C LEU A 91 25.86 8.48 11.37
N SER A 92 25.20 7.53 10.72
CA SER A 92 25.12 6.14 11.16
C SER A 92 26.27 5.27 10.64
N TYR A 93 27.11 5.76 9.71
CA TYR A 93 28.24 5.02 9.16
C TYR A 93 29.12 4.23 10.18
N PRO A 94 29.36 4.73 11.41
CA PRO A 94 30.09 3.97 12.43
C PRO A 94 29.40 2.67 12.87
N THR A 95 28.08 2.53 12.70
CA THR A 95 27.28 1.38 13.12
C THR A 95 27.10 0.32 12.03
N ARG A 96 27.79 0.48 10.88
CA ARG A 96 27.69 -0.46 9.75
C ARG A 96 28.05 -1.90 10.12
N GLN A 97 27.28 -2.84 9.57
CA GLN A 97 27.49 -4.27 9.74
C GLN A 97 27.46 -4.97 8.38
N TRP A 98 28.03 -6.17 8.31
CA TRP A 98 27.95 -6.99 7.10
C TRP A 98 26.57 -7.63 7.00
N PHE A 99 25.97 -7.58 5.81
CA PHE A 99 24.73 -8.31 5.53
C PHE A 99 25.00 -9.82 5.44
N THR A 100 24.11 -10.61 6.02
CA THR A 100 24.11 -12.06 5.83
C THR A 100 23.48 -12.42 4.48
N VAL A 101 23.71 -13.66 4.03
CA VAL A 101 23.07 -14.15 2.78
C VAL A 101 21.55 -14.08 2.88
N PHE A 102 20.98 -14.35 4.06
CA PHE A 102 19.54 -14.27 4.30
C PHE A 102 19.02 -12.82 4.25
N ASP A 103 19.79 -11.86 4.77
CA ASP A 103 19.45 -10.44 4.64
C ASP A 103 19.36 -10.03 3.16
N CYS A 104 20.33 -10.45 2.34
CA CYS A 104 20.34 -10.17 0.91
C CYS A 104 19.15 -10.82 0.19
N LEU A 105 18.80 -12.06 0.53
CA LEU A 105 17.64 -12.76 -0.04
C LEU A 105 16.32 -12.06 0.31
N LEU A 106 16.16 -11.65 1.58
CA LEU A 106 14.98 -10.91 2.03
C LEU A 106 14.91 -9.53 1.36
N PHE A 107 16.04 -8.87 1.19
CA PHE A 107 16.11 -7.59 0.48
C PHE A 107 15.72 -7.73 -0.99
N VAL A 108 16.29 -8.70 -1.72
CA VAL A 108 15.93 -8.96 -3.13
C VAL A 108 14.46 -9.35 -3.26
N GLY A 109 13.95 -10.22 -2.37
CA GLY A 109 12.54 -10.58 -2.33
C GLY A 109 11.64 -9.36 -2.10
N GLY A 110 12.01 -8.48 -1.16
CA GLY A 110 11.31 -7.22 -0.88
C GLY A 110 11.32 -6.26 -2.07
N LEU A 111 12.45 -6.13 -2.77
CA LEU A 111 12.55 -5.33 -3.99
C LEU A 111 11.63 -5.86 -5.11
N CYS A 112 11.60 -7.18 -5.31
CA CYS A 112 10.69 -7.79 -6.28
C CYS A 112 9.22 -7.49 -5.94
N LEU A 113 8.84 -7.53 -4.65
CA LEU A 113 7.49 -7.19 -4.21
C LEU A 113 7.14 -5.72 -4.46
N ILE A 114 8.06 -4.80 -4.19
CA ILE A 114 7.87 -3.36 -4.48
C ILE A 114 7.63 -3.15 -5.97
N CYS A 115 8.47 -3.74 -6.83
CA CYS A 115 8.30 -3.63 -8.28
C CYS A 115 6.95 -4.21 -8.74
N ILE A 116 6.45 -5.26 -8.10
CA ILE A 116 5.13 -5.83 -8.40
C ILE A 116 4.01 -4.89 -7.93
N ASP A 117 4.08 -4.35 -6.70
CA ASP A 117 3.07 -3.45 -6.14
C ASP A 117 2.95 -2.19 -7.01
N SER A 118 4.08 -1.55 -7.35
CA SER A 118 4.11 -0.33 -8.18
C SER A 118 3.59 -0.53 -9.61
N VAL A 119 3.78 -1.71 -10.22
CA VAL A 119 3.42 -1.93 -11.63
C VAL A 119 2.02 -2.52 -11.81
N PHE A 120 1.56 -3.37 -10.89
CA PHE A 120 0.35 -4.18 -11.08
C PHE A 120 -0.82 -3.78 -10.19
N LEU A 121 -0.57 -3.30 -8.96
CA LEU A 121 -1.62 -3.01 -7.99
C LEU A 121 -2.31 -1.63 -8.05
N PRO A 122 -1.73 -0.53 -8.58
CA PRO A 122 -2.40 0.79 -8.53
C PRO A 122 -3.70 0.84 -9.35
N LYS A 123 -3.98 -0.17 -10.17
CA LYS A 123 -5.21 -0.25 -10.99
C LYS A 123 -6.43 -0.81 -10.26
N GLN A 124 -6.31 -1.22 -8.99
CA GLN A 124 -7.43 -1.78 -8.24
C GLN A 124 -8.18 -0.74 -7.41
N GLU A 125 -9.50 -0.68 -7.59
CA GLU A 125 -10.41 0.16 -6.79
C GLU A 125 -10.23 -0.08 -5.29
N GLU A 126 -10.24 1.01 -4.53
CA GLU A 126 -10.35 0.97 -3.09
C GLU A 126 -11.68 0.38 -2.61
N GLY A 127 -11.63 -0.33 -1.48
CA GLY A 127 -12.77 -1.11 -1.00
C GLY A 127 -13.15 -2.32 -1.87
N SER A 128 -12.28 -2.77 -2.80
CA SER A 128 -12.42 -4.07 -3.45
C SER A 128 -12.02 -5.22 -2.51
N LEU A 129 -12.74 -6.34 -2.63
CA LEU A 129 -12.52 -7.55 -1.82
C LEU A 129 -11.20 -8.23 -2.21
N GLU A 130 -10.82 -8.15 -3.48
CA GLU A 130 -9.55 -8.67 -4.00
C GLU A 130 -8.34 -7.96 -3.37
N LYS A 131 -8.31 -6.62 -3.38
CA LYS A 131 -7.26 -5.82 -2.71
C LYS A 131 -7.20 -6.12 -1.21
N CYS A 132 -8.35 -6.39 -0.57
CA CYS A 132 -8.41 -6.81 0.84
C CYS A 132 -7.72 -8.16 1.08
N LEU A 133 -7.98 -9.17 0.24
CA LEU A 133 -7.33 -10.48 0.33
C LEU A 133 -5.82 -10.39 0.07
N ILE A 134 -5.40 -9.54 -0.86
CA ILE A 134 -3.97 -9.29 -1.12
C ILE A 134 -3.29 -8.68 0.12
N ARG A 135 -3.87 -7.63 0.72
CA ARG A 135 -3.31 -7.01 1.95
C ARG A 135 -3.35 -7.95 3.16
N PHE A 136 -4.39 -8.80 3.28
CA PHE A 136 -4.46 -9.84 4.30
C PHE A 136 -3.35 -10.88 4.15
N SER A 137 -3.20 -11.43 2.95
CA SER A 137 -2.16 -12.42 2.65
C SER A 137 -0.76 -11.83 2.85
N GLY A 138 -0.54 -10.57 2.46
CA GLY A 138 0.69 -9.84 2.74
C GLY A 138 0.98 -9.74 4.24
N SER A 139 -0.01 -9.32 5.04
CA SER A 139 0.11 -9.23 6.51
C SER A 139 0.45 -10.58 7.12
N PHE A 140 -0.20 -11.65 6.66
CA PHE A 140 0.05 -13.01 7.12
C PHE A 140 1.47 -13.48 6.77
N VAL A 141 1.94 -13.21 5.55
CA VAL A 141 3.32 -13.53 5.12
C VAL A 141 4.34 -12.81 5.99
N PHE A 142 4.16 -11.51 6.26
CA PHE A 142 5.07 -10.76 7.15
C PHE A 142 5.09 -11.32 8.57
N LEU A 143 3.94 -11.73 9.11
CA LEU A 143 3.85 -12.40 10.41
C LEU A 143 4.60 -13.74 10.42
N CYS A 144 4.48 -14.55 9.36
CA CYS A 144 5.22 -15.80 9.22
C CYS A 144 6.73 -15.55 9.14
N ILE A 145 7.17 -14.55 8.37
CA ILE A 145 8.59 -14.19 8.27
C ILE A 145 9.12 -13.75 9.65
N LEU A 146 8.41 -12.85 10.34
CA LEU A 146 8.78 -12.42 11.68
C LEU A 146 8.83 -13.59 12.67
N PHE A 147 7.87 -14.50 12.63
CA PHE A 147 7.88 -15.70 13.45
C PHE A 147 9.14 -16.55 13.20
N VAL A 148 9.48 -16.80 11.92
CA VAL A 148 10.69 -17.56 11.55
C VAL A 148 11.96 -16.83 11.98
N THR A 149 12.01 -15.50 11.91
CA THR A 149 13.16 -14.71 12.37
C THR A 149 13.41 -14.84 13.88
N HIS A 150 12.37 -15.16 14.66
CA HIS A 150 12.45 -15.36 16.11
C HIS A 150 12.78 -16.79 16.53
N LEU A 151 12.79 -17.76 15.60
CA LEU A 151 13.07 -19.16 15.93
C LEU A 151 14.58 -19.50 15.98
N ASP A 152 15.47 -18.50 15.97
CA ASP A 152 16.95 -18.63 16.01
C ASP A 152 17.58 -19.53 14.92
N PHE A 153 16.80 -20.15 14.03
CA PHE A 153 17.30 -21.04 12.97
C PHE A 153 18.05 -20.30 11.85
N PHE A 154 17.78 -19.00 11.67
CA PHE A 154 18.37 -18.20 10.59
C PHE A 154 19.06 -16.96 11.16
N PRO A 155 20.36 -16.74 10.88
CA PRO A 155 21.07 -15.54 11.31
C PRO A 155 20.66 -14.33 10.45
N ILE A 156 19.54 -13.70 10.81
CA ILE A 156 19.04 -12.47 10.18
C ILE A 156 19.54 -11.28 11.00
N SER A 157 20.03 -10.25 10.33
CA SER A 157 20.53 -9.06 11.01
C SER A 157 19.43 -8.31 11.76
N LYS A 158 19.78 -7.70 12.88
CA LYS A 158 18.84 -6.88 13.66
C LYS A 158 18.28 -5.72 12.84
N SER A 159 19.06 -5.16 11.92
CA SER A 159 18.65 -4.10 11.00
C SER A 159 17.50 -4.56 10.09
N VAL A 160 17.60 -5.77 9.52
CA VAL A 160 16.52 -6.34 8.70
C VAL A 160 15.30 -6.69 9.54
N VAL A 161 15.48 -7.20 10.76
CA VAL A 161 14.36 -7.44 11.68
C VAL A 161 13.59 -6.15 11.99
N LYS A 162 14.29 -5.02 12.20
CA LYS A 162 13.63 -3.71 12.39
C LYS A 162 12.82 -3.30 11.17
N LEU A 163 13.38 -3.47 9.97
CA LEU A 163 12.68 -3.20 8.71
C LEU A 163 11.44 -4.08 8.54
N LEU A 164 11.54 -5.37 8.88
CA LEU A 164 10.41 -6.29 8.85
C LEU A 164 9.30 -5.86 9.82
N TRP A 165 9.65 -5.38 11.02
CA TRP A 165 8.66 -4.83 11.95
C TRP A 165 7.97 -3.57 11.42
N TYR A 166 8.74 -2.67 10.80
CA TYR A 166 8.20 -1.47 10.15
C TYR A 166 7.22 -1.85 9.02
N ALA A 167 7.65 -2.72 8.11
CA ALA A 167 6.84 -3.16 6.98
C ALA A 167 5.60 -3.95 7.43
N ALA A 168 5.73 -4.82 8.42
CA ALA A 168 4.60 -5.59 8.96
C ALA A 168 3.53 -4.68 9.56
N ALA A 169 3.93 -3.66 10.32
CA ALA A 169 3.01 -2.67 10.88
C ALA A 169 2.30 -1.88 9.78
N TYR A 170 3.04 -1.42 8.77
CA TYR A 170 2.50 -0.70 7.61
C TYR A 170 1.44 -1.55 6.87
N VAL A 171 1.78 -2.79 6.52
CA VAL A 171 0.87 -3.68 5.76
C VAL A 171 -0.34 -4.10 6.60
N PHE A 172 -0.17 -4.32 7.89
CA PHE A 172 -1.27 -4.63 8.80
C PHE A 172 -2.26 -3.47 8.92
N CYS A 173 -1.77 -2.24 9.10
CA CYS A 173 -2.61 -1.05 9.08
C CYS A 173 -3.33 -0.89 7.73
N SER A 174 -2.65 -1.16 6.62
CA SER A 174 -3.26 -1.13 5.29
C SER A 174 -4.39 -2.15 5.15
N PHE A 175 -4.23 -3.36 5.70
CA PHE A 175 -5.28 -4.37 5.72
C PHE A 175 -6.49 -3.92 6.55
N LEU A 176 -6.28 -3.36 7.75
CA LEU A 176 -7.36 -2.85 8.58
C LEU A 176 -8.12 -1.71 7.88
N PHE A 177 -7.41 -0.79 7.22
CA PHE A 177 -8.02 0.27 6.45
C PHE A 177 -8.89 -0.28 5.31
N GLN A 178 -8.38 -1.24 4.54
CA GLN A 178 -9.12 -1.86 3.46
C GLN A 178 -10.38 -2.60 3.98
N CYS A 179 -10.33 -3.24 5.15
CA CYS A 179 -11.50 -3.84 5.80
C CYS A 179 -12.59 -2.80 6.09
N ILE A 180 -12.20 -1.63 6.61
CA ILE A 180 -13.13 -0.52 6.90
C ILE A 180 -13.76 -0.01 5.58
N CYS A 181 -12.97 0.14 4.52
CA CYS A 181 -13.47 0.59 3.22
C CYS A 181 -14.47 -0.40 2.61
N VAL A 182 -14.18 -1.71 2.65
CA VAL A 182 -15.10 -2.76 2.20
C VAL A 182 -16.40 -2.71 3.02
N TYR A 183 -16.30 -2.64 4.35
CA TYR A 183 -17.47 -2.58 5.23
C TYR A 183 -18.37 -1.37 4.91
N LYS A 184 -17.79 -0.18 4.74
CA LYS A 184 -18.55 1.02 4.36
C LYS A 184 -19.23 0.88 2.99
N LYS A 185 -18.55 0.29 2.01
CA LYS A 185 -19.10 0.05 0.66
C LYS A 185 -20.33 -0.86 0.72
N GLU A 186 -20.29 -1.91 1.55
CA GLU A 186 -21.44 -2.80 1.75
C GLU A 186 -22.60 -2.10 2.49
N CYS A 187 -22.34 -1.33 3.55
CA CYS A 187 -23.39 -0.55 4.22
C CYS A 187 -24.07 0.47 3.29
N GLN A 188 -23.31 1.10 2.38
CA GLN A 188 -23.87 2.04 1.40
C GLN A 188 -24.77 1.33 0.38
N LYS A 189 -24.43 0.10 -0.03
CA LYS A 189 -25.31 -0.71 -0.90
C LYS A 189 -26.62 -1.05 -0.22
N GLU A 190 -26.61 -1.37 1.08
CA GLU A 190 -27.83 -1.65 1.85
C GLU A 190 -28.72 -0.41 2.04
N LEU A 191 -28.13 0.80 2.16
CA LEU A 191 -28.89 2.05 2.25
C LEU A 191 -29.38 2.59 0.90
N SER A 192 -28.76 2.20 -0.22
CA SER A 192 -29.24 2.59 -1.54
C SER A 192 -30.56 1.85 -1.83
N PRO A 193 -31.69 2.56 -2.06
CA PRO A 193 -32.95 1.89 -2.33
C PRO A 193 -32.78 1.03 -3.58
N GLN A 194 -33.05 -0.27 -3.45
CA GLN A 194 -33.16 -1.13 -4.63
C GLN A 194 -34.06 -0.42 -5.65
N PRO A 195 -33.67 -0.34 -6.93
CA PRO A 195 -34.58 0.13 -7.95
C PRO A 195 -35.83 -0.75 -7.82
N ARG A 196 -36.98 -0.13 -7.50
CA ARG A 196 -38.24 -0.87 -7.37
C ARG A 196 -38.35 -1.74 -8.61
N PRO A 197 -38.63 -3.05 -8.50
CA PRO A 197 -38.92 -3.84 -9.68
C PRO A 197 -39.99 -3.09 -10.45
N LEU A 198 -39.67 -2.74 -11.71
CA LEU A 198 -40.60 -2.06 -12.60
C LEU A 198 -41.93 -2.81 -12.52
N PRO A 199 -43.06 -2.13 -12.29
CA PRO A 199 -44.34 -2.81 -12.27
C PRO A 199 -44.47 -3.60 -13.58
N LEU A 200 -44.89 -4.87 -13.50
CA LEU A 200 -44.98 -5.82 -14.63
C LEU A 200 -45.46 -5.23 -15.98
N PRO A 201 -46.37 -4.23 -16.04
CA PRO A 201 -46.75 -3.59 -17.30
C PRO A 201 -45.61 -2.87 -18.03
N GLN A 202 -44.61 -2.35 -17.32
CA GLN A 202 -43.47 -1.64 -17.90
C GLN A 202 -42.37 -2.61 -18.41
N LEU A 203 -42.21 -3.76 -17.76
CA LEU A 203 -41.37 -4.87 -18.26
C LEU A 203 -41.90 -5.42 -19.59
N ARG A 204 -43.22 -5.57 -19.74
CA ARG A 204 -43.83 -5.99 -21.02
C ARG A 204 -43.70 -4.96 -22.14
N LYS A 205 -43.59 -3.66 -21.83
CA LYS A 205 -43.34 -2.63 -22.86
C LYS A 205 -41.90 -2.69 -23.36
N GLN A 206 -40.92 -2.85 -22.47
CA GLN A 206 -39.51 -3.01 -22.87
C GLN A 206 -39.23 -4.30 -23.63
N GLU A 207 -39.89 -5.42 -23.28
CA GLU A 207 -39.79 -6.65 -24.07
C GLU A 207 -40.44 -6.52 -25.46
N LYS A 208 -41.49 -5.70 -25.60
CA LYS A 208 -42.12 -5.43 -26.90
C LYS A 208 -41.26 -4.51 -27.78
N GLU A 209 -40.56 -3.53 -27.21
CA GLU A 209 -39.63 -2.68 -27.96
C GLU A 209 -38.36 -3.44 -28.39
N LYS A 210 -37.85 -4.38 -27.57
CA LYS A 210 -36.71 -5.23 -27.96
C LYS A 210 -37.03 -6.33 -28.97
N LYS A 211 -38.31 -6.68 -29.16
CA LYS A 211 -38.76 -7.73 -30.11
C LYS A 211 -39.21 -7.21 -31.47
N SER A 212 -38.86 -5.98 -31.86
CA SER A 212 -39.00 -5.54 -33.25
C SER A 212 -37.64 -5.54 -33.97
N PRO A 213 -37.24 -6.65 -34.62
CA PRO A 213 -36.21 -6.63 -35.63
C PRO A 213 -36.81 -6.62 -37.05
N SER A 214 -36.11 -5.89 -37.92
CA SER A 214 -35.97 -6.16 -39.36
C SER A 214 -37.20 -6.13 -40.26
N GLU A 215 -37.43 -4.99 -40.90
CA GLU A 215 -37.87 -4.96 -42.30
C GLU A 215 -37.06 -3.91 -43.06
N LYS A 216 -36.10 -4.40 -43.85
CA LYS A 216 -35.71 -3.87 -45.17
C LYS A 216 -34.56 -4.71 -45.72
N TRP A 217 -34.93 -5.75 -46.44
CA TRP A 217 -34.12 -6.30 -47.53
C TRP A 217 -34.87 -6.02 -48.82
N SER A 218 -34.29 -5.24 -49.72
CA SER A 218 -34.53 -5.39 -51.14
C SER A 218 -33.24 -5.15 -51.90
N ILE A 219 -32.76 -6.25 -52.48
CA ILE A 219 -31.65 -6.39 -53.41
C ILE A 219 -32.05 -5.77 -54.74
N SER A 220 -31.13 -5.09 -55.43
CA SER A 220 -31.22 -4.83 -56.86
C SER A 220 -29.82 -4.84 -57.46
N THR A 221 -29.48 -5.97 -58.07
CA THR A 221 -28.30 -6.24 -58.88
C THR A 221 -28.46 -5.73 -60.32
N GLN A 222 -27.34 -5.21 -60.84
CA GLN A 222 -26.84 -5.31 -62.23
C GLN A 222 -27.43 -4.41 -63.33
N PRO A 223 -26.71 -4.23 -64.47
CA PRO A 223 -25.39 -4.77 -64.85
C PRO A 223 -24.23 -3.77 -64.79
#